data_AF-A0A3M5FWB5-F1
#
_entry.id   AF-A0A3M5FWB5-F1
#
_cell.length_a   1.000
_cell.length_b   1.000
_cell.length_c   1.000
_cell.angle_alpha   90.00
_cell.angle_beta   90.00
_cell.angle_gamma   90.00
#
_symmetry.space_group_name_H-M   'P 1'
#
loop_
_entity.id
_entity.type
_entity.pdbx_description
1 polymer ?
#
loop_
_entity_poly.entity_id
_entity_poly.type
_entity_poly.pdbx_seq_one_letter_code
_entity_poly.pdbx_strand_id
1 'polypeptide(L)'
;VGICVERSVDMVIGLLAIIKAGGAYVPLDPDYPEDRLAYMMQDSGVGLLLTQSALLQRLPVQVQSLCLDQEGDWLAGYSTANP
;
A
#
# COMPACT_ATOMS: atom_id res chain seq x y z
N VAL A 1 1.73 -1.07 7.79
CA VAL A 1 1.22 -0.56 6.49
C VAL A 1 0.86 -1.76 5.62
N GLY A 2 -0.34 -1.82 5.07
CA GLY A 2 -0.69 -2.86 4.11
C GLY A 2 -0.04 -2.58 2.76
N ILE A 3 0.37 -3.61 2.02
CA ILE A 3 0.86 -3.44 0.65
C ILE A 3 0.22 -4.49 -0.26
N CYS A 4 -0.45 -4.02 -1.32
CA CYS A 4 -1.08 -4.85 -2.34
C CYS A 4 -0.70 -4.28 -3.71
N VAL A 5 0.31 -4.86 -4.35
CA VAL A 5 0.91 -4.37 -5.59
C VAL A 5 1.31 -5.55 -6.46
N GLU A 6 1.17 -5.42 -7.77
CA GLU A 6 1.68 -6.43 -8.69
C GLU A 6 3.21 -6.43 -8.72
N ARG A 7 3.79 -7.55 -9.16
CA ARG A 7 5.23 -7.71 -9.29
C ARG A 7 5.78 -6.72 -10.34
N SER A 8 6.37 -5.64 -9.85
CA SER A 8 6.80 -4.49 -10.64
C SER A 8 7.85 -3.67 -9.88
N VAL A 9 8.31 -2.56 -10.47
CA VAL A 9 9.19 -1.61 -9.78
C VAL A 9 8.45 -0.94 -8.60
N ASP A 10 7.15 -0.71 -8.74
CA ASP A 10 6.30 -0.13 -7.67
C ASP A 10 6.32 -0.99 -6.41
N MET A 11 6.44 -2.31 -6.55
CA MET A 11 6.60 -3.20 -5.39
C MET A 11 7.86 -2.87 -4.60
N VAL A 12 8.99 -2.69 -5.29
CA VAL A 12 10.27 -2.35 -4.64
C VAL A 12 10.19 -0.95 -4.05
N ILE A 13 9.62 0.02 -4.77
CA ILE A 13 9.40 1.39 -4.29
C ILE A 13 8.54 1.38 -3.02
N GLY A 14 7.40 0.71 -3.03
CA GLY A 14 6.47 0.65 -1.91
C GLY A 14 7.09 0.02 -0.67
N LEU A 15 7.81 -1.10 -0.82
CA LEU A 15 8.52 -1.74 0.28
C LEU A 15 9.59 -0.81 0.88
N LEU A 16 10.41 -0.18 0.03
CA LEU A 16 11.44 0.76 0.49
C LEU A 16 10.83 2.01 1.13
N ALA A 17 9.70 2.52 0.62
CA ALA A 17 9.00 3.66 1.18
C ALA A 17 8.53 3.36 2.61
N ILE A 18 7.95 2.18 2.85
CA ILE A 18 7.51 1.75 4.18
C ILE A 18 8.70 1.67 5.14
N ILE A 19 9.81 1.04 4.71
CA ILE A 19 11.00 0.88 5.55
C ILE A 19 11.66 2.23 5.83
N LYS A 20 11.76 3.13 4.83
CA LYS A 20 12.30 4.48 4.99
C LYS A 20 11.46 5.33 5.94
N ALA A 21 10.15 5.12 6.00
CA ALA A 21 9.28 5.75 6.98
C ALA A 21 9.38 5.13 8.39
N GLY A 22 10.25 4.12 8.59
CA GLY A 22 10.39 3.39 9.86
C GLY A 22 9.26 2.40 10.13
N GLY A 23 8.45 2.06 9.13
CA GLY A 23 7.31 1.17 9.25
C GLY A 23 7.60 -0.29 8.95
N ALA A 24 6.63 -1.15 9.26
CA ALA A 24 6.56 -2.54 8.81
C ALA A 24 5.41 -2.71 7.80
N TYR A 25 5.57 -3.70 6.91
CA TYR A 25 4.58 -3.99 5.88
C TYR A 25 3.84 -5.31 6.12
N VAL A 26 2.58 -5.37 5.68
CA VAL A 26 1.75 -6.57 5.66
C VAL A 26 1.36 -6.81 4.20
N PRO A 27 1.81 -7.91 3.57
CA PRO A 27 1.43 -8.22 2.20
C PRO A 27 -0.04 -8.64 2.14
N LEU A 28 -0.78 -8.05 1.21
CA LEU A 28 -2.18 -8.37 0.93
C LEU A 28 -2.27 -8.85 -0.52
N ASP A 29 -3.00 -9.94 -0.73
CA ASP A 29 -3.22 -10.55 -2.03
C ASP A 29 -4.69 -10.35 -2.43
N PRO A 30 -5.00 -9.67 -3.55
CA PRO A 30 -6.37 -9.39 -3.96
C PRO A 30 -7.15 -10.66 -4.36
N ASP A 31 -6.47 -11.79 -4.56
CA ASP A 31 -7.09 -13.07 -4.86
C ASP A 31 -7.53 -13.82 -3.58
N TYR A 32 -7.21 -13.30 -2.39
CA TYR A 32 -7.74 -13.85 -1.14
C TYR A 32 -9.21 -13.49 -0.92
N PRO A 33 -9.99 -14.37 -0.27
CA PRO A 33 -11.36 -14.06 0.12
C PRO A 33 -11.43 -12.78 0.97
N GLU A 34 -12.51 -12.02 0.79
CA GLU A 34 -12.76 -10.75 1.50
C GLU A 34 -12.63 -10.89 3.03
N ASP A 35 -13.24 -11.91 3.62
CA ASP A 35 -13.16 -12.15 5.06
C ASP A 35 -11.71 -12.34 5.55
N ARG A 36 -10.86 -12.97 4.72
CA ARG A 36 -9.45 -13.18 5.04
C ARG A 36 -8.67 -11.88 4.99
N LEU A 37 -8.93 -11.05 3.98
CA LEU A 37 -8.33 -9.73 3.85
C LEU A 37 -8.74 -8.81 5.01
N ALA A 38 -10.03 -8.81 5.37
CA ALA A 38 -10.56 -8.06 6.50
C ALA A 38 -9.91 -8.51 7.82
N TYR A 39 -9.82 -9.82 8.06
CA TYR A 39 -9.15 -10.38 9.23
C TYR A 39 -7.68 -9.95 9.31
N MET A 40 -6.92 -10.10 8.22
CA MET A 40 -5.51 -9.70 8.19
C MET A 40 -5.33 -8.21 8.50
N MET A 41 -6.18 -7.34 7.95
CA MET A 41 -6.12 -5.91 8.21
C MET A 41 -6.48 -5.55 9.65
N GLN A 42 -7.52 -6.18 10.21
CA GLN A 42 -7.95 -5.96 11.59
C GLN A 42 -6.91 -6.45 12.60
N ASP A 43 -6.40 -7.66 12.42
CA ASP A 43 -5.40 -8.28 13.31
C ASP A 43 -4.07 -7.51 13.30
N SER A 44 -3.64 -7.05 12.13
CA SER A 44 -2.40 -6.27 11.99
C SER A 44 -2.54 -4.77 12.31
N GLY A 45 -3.77 -4.27 12.51
CA GLY A 45 -4.02 -2.84 12.74
C GLY A 45 -3.61 -1.95 11.57
N VAL A 46 -3.69 -2.44 10.33
CA VAL A 46 -3.35 -1.67 9.14
C VAL A 46 -4.32 -0.49 8.98
N GLY A 47 -3.80 0.73 9.17
CA GLY A 47 -4.55 1.97 8.89
C GLY A 47 -4.24 2.64 7.54
N LEU A 48 -3.19 2.18 6.86
CA LEU A 48 -2.73 2.71 5.56
C LEU A 48 -2.40 1.56 4.60
N LEU A 49 -2.92 1.63 3.38
CA LEU A 49 -2.64 0.71 2.27
C LEU A 49 -1.82 1.42 1.17
N LEU A 50 -0.71 0.81 0.75
CA LEU A 50 -0.04 1.13 -0.51
C LEU A 50 -0.50 0.16 -1.60
N THR A 51 -0.98 0.69 -2.72
CA THR A 51 -1.51 -0.15 -3.82
C THR A 51 -1.36 0.50 -5.20
N GLN A 52 -1.99 -0.08 -6.21
CA GLN A 52 -2.13 0.44 -7.56
C GLN A 52 -3.60 0.67 -7.86
N SER A 53 -3.91 1.63 -8.73
CA SER A 53 -5.28 2.07 -9.02
C SER A 53 -6.16 0.90 -9.51
N ALA A 54 -5.59 -0.01 -10.30
CA ALA A 54 -6.28 -1.21 -10.79
C ALA A 54 -6.61 -2.23 -9.69
N LEU A 55 -5.78 -2.34 -8.65
CA LEU A 55 -5.97 -3.27 -7.54
C LEU A 55 -6.90 -2.73 -6.47
N LEU A 56 -6.89 -1.40 -6.26
CA LEU A 56 -7.74 -0.76 -5.26
C LEU A 56 -9.23 -1.09 -5.47
N GLN A 57 -9.67 -1.16 -6.73
CA GLN A 57 -11.05 -1.51 -7.09
C GLN A 57 -11.44 -2.97 -6.73
N ARG A 58 -10.45 -3.84 -6.52
CA ARG A 58 -10.64 -5.26 -6.21
C ARG A 58 -10.57 -5.55 -4.71
N LEU A 59 -10.11 -4.61 -3.92
CA LEU A 59 -9.90 -4.80 -2.49
C LEU A 59 -11.09 -4.26 -1.70
N PRO A 60 -11.63 -5.04 -0.74
CA PRO A 60 -12.69 -4.60 0.16
C PRO A 60 -12.10 -3.72 1.29
N VAL A 61 -11.46 -2.61 0.92
CA VAL A 61 -10.73 -1.74 1.86
C VAL A 61 -11.53 -0.50 2.28
N GLN A 62 -11.60 -0.29 3.59
CA GLN A 62 -12.11 0.94 4.22
C GLN A 62 -10.99 1.74 4.91
N VAL A 63 -9.74 1.51 4.51
CA VAL A 63 -8.56 2.16 5.09
C VAL A 63 -8.01 3.23 4.15
N GLN A 64 -7.27 4.20 4.70
CA GLN A 64 -6.61 5.21 3.89
C GLN A 64 -5.69 4.51 2.88
N SER A 65 -5.81 4.86 1.60
CA SER A 65 -5.10 4.18 0.52
C SER A 65 -4.29 5.18 -0.31
N LEU A 66 -3.08 4.80 -0.68
CA LEU A 66 -2.18 5.56 -1.54
C LEU A 66 -1.84 4.71 -2.77
N CYS A 67 -2.17 5.22 -3.95
CA CYS A 67 -1.84 4.55 -5.20
C CYS A 67 -0.45 5.01 -5.69
N LEU A 68 0.44 4.06 -5.99
CA LEU A 68 1.81 4.37 -6.45
C LEU A 68 1.83 4.84 -7.91
N ASP A 69 0.81 4.49 -8.67
CA ASP A 69 0.61 4.78 -10.09
C ASP A 69 -0.25 6.03 -10.33
N GLN A 70 -0.37 6.93 -9.33
CA GLN A 70 -1.12 8.18 -9.48
C GLN A 70 -0.51 9.07 -10.57
N GLU A 71 -1.37 9.63 -11.42
CA GLU A 71 -0.95 10.59 -12.44
C GLU A 71 -0.51 11.94 -11.83
N GLY A 72 0.47 12.57 -12.48
CA GLY A 72 1.04 13.85 -12.05
C GLY A 72 2.10 13.71 -10.97
N ASP A 73 2.71 14.84 -10.60
CA ASP A 73 3.76 14.88 -9.57
C ASP A 73 3.15 15.13 -8.18
N TRP A 74 2.42 14.15 -7.67
CA TRP A 74 1.79 14.21 -6.35
C TRP A 74 2.80 14.24 -5.19
N LEU A 75 4.09 13.99 -5.48
CA LEU A 75 5.19 14.10 -4.53
C LEU A 75 5.88 15.48 -4.55
N ALA A 76 5.56 16.38 -5.49
CA ALA A 76 6.24 17.66 -5.67
C ALA A 76 6.30 18.55 -4.40
N GLY A 77 5.31 18.40 -3.51
CA GLY A 77 5.25 19.16 -2.25
C GLY A 77 6.02 18.53 -1.07
N TYR A 78 6.59 17.34 -1.25
CA TYR A 78 7.28 16.61 -0.18
C TYR A 78 8.81 16.78 -0.26
N SER A 79 9.46 16.58 0.89
CA SER A 79 10.92 16.65 0.97
C SER A 79 11.57 15.55 0.13
N THR A 80 12.62 15.92 -0.61
CA THR A 80 13.51 14.97 -1.31
C THR A 80 14.66 14.49 -0.44
N ALA A 81 14.80 15.03 0.78
CA ALA A 81 15.82 14.59 1.73
C ALA A 81 15.42 13.27 2.38
N ASN A 82 16.40 12.40 2.64
CA ASN A 82 16.16 11.21 3.46
C ASN A 82 15.95 11.64 4.93
N PRO A 83 14.99 11.01 5.64
CA PRO A 83 14.83 11.23 7.08
C PRO A 83 16.06 10.82 7.89
#